data_AF-A0A7S2CJU1-F1
#
_entry.id   AF-A0A7S2CJU1-F1
#
_cell.length_a   1.000
_cell.length_b   1.000
_cell.length_c   1.000
_cell.angle_alpha   90.00
_cell.angle_beta   90.00
_cell.angle_gamma   90.00
#
_symmetry.space_group_name_H-M   'P 1'
#
loop_
_entity.id
_entity.type
_entity.pdbx_description
1 polymer ?
#
loop_
_entity_poly.entity_id
_entity_poly.type
_entity_poly.pdbx_seq_one_letter_code
_entity_poly.pdbx_strand_id
1 'polypeptide(L)'
;ACSVGTYAESHQGGAPLVVYNASHASLPMTIFSPLNYPKAQHMASGARWFGAGVKATATSIPAGWSQLFLLSAGRGINGGFTAWGKRMLAFTGKPRADMYKDATHSTIGFWTDNGGYYHYATGDQKWGSTYEEVLPKVKAYHDALGVPFGHWQFDSWFYPKDGGVDPGGGGGAVTNWTADPSIFPHGMAYIQDKLGVPIVMHNRQWSPRSDYIKNEPFEWYTDRKAAVPVDPHAFFMWFFKQQQGWGLSMYEQDWMCTEYDEVSALRTNLSLADLWLHGLRGGPG
;
A
#
# COMPACT_ATOMS: atom_id res chain seq x y z
N ALA A 1 10.65 8.10 37.28
CA ALA A 1 9.39 8.55 36.67
C ALA A 1 9.38 8.07 35.21
N CYS A 2 8.29 7.49 34.73
CA CYS A 2 8.16 7.09 33.33
C CYS A 2 7.75 8.33 32.52
N SER A 3 8.64 8.87 31.70
CA SER A 3 8.32 9.95 30.76
C SER A 3 7.95 9.35 29.40
N VAL A 4 6.93 9.90 28.76
CA VAL A 4 6.40 9.48 27.44
C VAL A 4 7.29 9.98 26.28
N GLY A 5 8.58 10.17 26.54
CA GLY A 5 9.42 11.21 25.92
C GLY A 5 9.66 11.17 24.41
N THR A 6 9.15 10.19 23.67
CA THR A 6 9.33 10.07 22.22
C THR A 6 8.03 9.80 21.46
N TYR A 7 6.87 9.81 22.12
CA TYR A 7 5.60 9.60 21.41
C TYR A 7 5.17 10.88 20.69
N ALA A 8 4.92 10.77 19.39
CA ALA A 8 4.26 11.79 18.59
C ALA A 8 3.00 11.19 17.97
N GLU A 9 1.88 11.89 18.09
CA GLU A 9 0.63 11.50 17.46
C GLU A 9 0.77 11.56 15.94
N SER A 10 0.32 10.53 15.24
CA SER A 10 0.14 10.61 13.79
C SER A 10 -1.23 11.18 13.47
N HIS A 11 -1.30 12.14 12.54
CA HIS A 11 -2.57 12.71 12.09
C HIS A 11 -3.46 11.68 11.36
N GLN A 12 -2.89 10.55 10.93
CA GLN A 12 -3.54 9.51 10.12
C GLN A 12 -4.21 8.41 10.96
N GLY A 13 -4.01 8.40 12.27
CA GLY A 13 -4.62 7.43 13.18
C GLY A 13 -4.20 5.97 12.92
N GLY A 14 -4.84 5.02 13.61
CA GLY A 14 -4.74 3.58 13.36
C GLY A 14 -3.43 2.88 13.70
N ALA A 15 -2.39 3.61 14.13
CA ALA A 15 -1.14 3.01 14.57
C ALA A 15 -1.24 2.46 16.00
N PRO A 16 -0.72 1.24 16.27
CA PRO A 16 -0.67 0.71 17.62
C PRO A 16 0.32 1.50 18.49
N LEU A 17 -0.04 1.72 19.76
CA LEU A 17 0.89 2.21 20.77
C LEU A 17 1.72 1.03 21.30
N VAL A 18 3.04 1.14 21.17
CA VAL A 18 4.00 0.13 21.63
C VAL A 18 4.81 0.69 22.79
N VAL A 19 4.78 -0.01 23.93
CA VAL A 19 5.53 0.34 25.14
C VAL A 19 6.49 -0.81 25.47
N TYR A 20 7.79 -0.51 25.50
CA TYR A 20 8.83 -1.49 25.79
C TYR A 20 10.04 -0.82 26.44
N ASN A 21 10.93 -1.63 27.01
CA ASN A 21 12.22 -1.17 27.53
C ASN A 21 13.35 -1.76 26.70
N ALA A 22 14.02 -0.93 25.89
CA ALA A 22 15.10 -1.35 25.01
C ALA A 22 16.31 -1.93 25.75
N SER A 23 16.56 -1.48 26.99
CA SER A 23 17.70 -1.92 27.81
C SER A 23 17.40 -3.15 28.67
N HIS A 24 16.14 -3.60 28.74
CA HIS A 24 15.72 -4.69 29.61
C HIS A 24 14.77 -5.66 28.88
N ALA A 25 15.35 -6.54 28.06
CA ALA A 25 14.61 -7.53 27.28
C ALA A 25 13.80 -8.55 28.11
N SER A 26 14.06 -8.65 29.42
CA SER A 26 13.28 -9.50 30.34
C SER A 26 11.96 -8.86 30.77
N LEU A 27 11.79 -7.55 30.59
CA LEU A 27 10.54 -6.85 30.89
C LEU A 27 9.48 -7.13 29.81
N PRO A 28 8.18 -7.02 30.16
CA PRO A 28 7.12 -7.09 29.18
C PRO A 28 7.20 -5.94 28.17
N MET A 29 6.90 -6.27 26.91
CA MET A 29 6.46 -5.31 25.91
C MET A 29 4.93 -5.35 25.84
N THR A 30 4.31 -4.18 25.85
CA THR A 30 2.86 -4.00 25.77
C THR A 30 2.51 -3.29 24.46
N ILE A 31 1.47 -3.77 23.79
CA ILE A 31 0.89 -3.17 22.58
C ILE A 31 -0.58 -2.87 22.85
N PHE A 32 -0.95 -1.61 22.67
CA PHE A 32 -2.34 -1.16 22.66
C PHE A 32 -2.73 -0.79 21.22
N SER A 33 -3.74 -1.44 20.65
CA SER A 33 -4.12 -1.23 19.24
C SER A 33 -5.63 -1.22 19.04
N PRO A 34 -6.16 -0.53 18.02
CA PRO A 34 -7.51 -0.78 17.55
C PRO A 34 -7.64 -2.23 17.07
N LEU A 35 -8.81 -2.83 17.28
CA LEU A 35 -9.09 -4.22 16.92
C LEU A 35 -10.05 -4.30 15.71
N ASN A 36 -11.02 -3.41 15.64
CA ASN A 36 -11.84 -3.11 14.46
C ASN A 36 -11.63 -1.64 14.04
N TYR A 37 -12.01 -1.25 12.83
CA TYR A 37 -11.98 0.15 12.39
C TYR A 37 -10.68 0.91 12.70
N PRO A 38 -9.47 0.38 12.41
CA PRO A 38 -8.23 1.05 12.76
C PRO A 38 -8.15 2.48 12.20
N LYS A 39 -8.74 2.75 11.04
CA LYS A 39 -8.75 4.10 10.45
C LYS A 39 -9.83 5.04 11.03
N ALA A 40 -10.67 4.56 11.93
CA ALA A 40 -11.60 5.40 12.72
C ALA A 40 -10.95 5.95 14.00
N GLN A 41 -9.81 5.39 14.39
CA GLN A 41 -9.19 5.61 15.68
C GLN A 41 -8.13 6.70 15.63
N HIS A 42 -8.11 7.54 16.66
CA HIS A 42 -7.03 8.49 16.93
C HIS A 42 -6.46 8.24 18.33
N MET A 43 -5.18 8.52 18.51
CA MET A 43 -4.52 8.52 19.81
C MET A 43 -4.34 9.96 20.25
N ALA A 44 -4.54 10.21 21.54
CA ALA A 44 -4.15 11.45 22.18
C ALA A 44 -3.17 11.12 23.30
N SER A 45 -2.32 12.07 23.66
CA SER A 45 -1.28 11.88 24.65
C SER A 45 -1.03 13.14 25.45
N GLY A 46 -0.49 12.94 26.64
CA GLY A 46 0.09 14.01 27.44
C GLY A 46 1.29 13.49 28.20
N ALA A 47 1.91 14.34 29.02
CA ALA A 47 3.15 14.00 29.73
C ALA A 47 3.06 12.72 30.60
N ARG A 48 1.85 12.29 30.96
CA ARG A 48 1.59 11.17 31.88
C ARG A 48 0.49 10.21 31.43
N TRP A 49 -0.06 10.38 30.22
CA TRP A 49 -1.22 9.58 29.79
C TRP A 49 -1.23 9.38 28.29
N PHE A 50 -1.91 8.30 27.89
CA PHE A 50 -2.35 8.03 26.53
C PHE A 50 -3.85 7.81 26.55
N GLY A 51 -4.53 8.33 25.55
CA GLY A 51 -5.96 8.17 25.32
C GLY A 51 -6.18 7.69 23.90
N ALA A 52 -7.28 7.00 23.68
CA ALA A 52 -7.67 6.53 22.36
C ALA A 52 -9.17 6.70 22.20
N GLY A 53 -9.58 7.11 21.00
CA GLY A 53 -10.98 7.35 20.71
C GLY A 53 -11.24 7.48 19.22
N VAL A 54 -12.47 7.82 18.90
CA VAL A 54 -12.87 8.13 17.53
C VAL A 54 -12.19 9.43 17.10
N LYS A 55 -11.71 9.46 15.85
CA LYS A 55 -11.10 10.65 15.26
C LYS A 55 -12.04 11.86 15.29
N ALA A 56 -11.51 13.03 15.67
CA ALA A 56 -12.30 14.26 15.78
C ALA A 56 -12.87 14.76 14.45
N THR A 57 -12.34 14.28 13.32
CA THR A 57 -12.83 14.59 11.97
C THR A 57 -14.10 13.81 11.61
N ALA A 58 -14.48 12.79 12.38
CA ALA A 58 -15.73 12.08 12.16
C ALA A 58 -16.92 13.02 12.39
N THR A 59 -17.81 13.12 11.40
CA THR A 59 -18.95 14.06 11.47
C THR A 59 -20.15 13.46 12.20
N SER A 60 -20.19 12.14 12.37
CA SER A 60 -21.22 11.44 13.11
C SER A 60 -20.71 10.08 13.60
N ILE A 61 -21.31 9.56 14.66
CA ILE A 61 -21.14 8.18 15.13
C ILE A 61 -22.52 7.51 14.99
N PRO A 62 -22.70 6.56 14.05
CA PRO A 62 -23.99 5.89 13.88
C PRO A 62 -24.44 5.16 15.14
N ALA A 63 -25.76 5.12 15.37
CA ALA A 63 -26.33 4.33 16.47
C ALA A 63 -25.90 2.86 16.36
N GLY A 64 -25.43 2.29 17.47
CA GLY A 64 -24.95 0.91 17.53
C GLY A 64 -23.52 0.68 17.00
N TRP A 65 -22.83 1.72 16.50
CA TRP A 65 -21.42 1.62 16.15
C TRP A 65 -20.55 1.42 17.40
N SER A 66 -19.51 0.57 17.30
CA SER A 66 -18.59 0.30 18.41
C SER A 66 -17.13 0.17 17.97
N GLN A 67 -16.24 0.68 18.81
CA GLN A 67 -14.78 0.55 18.67
C GLN A 67 -14.26 -0.42 19.72
N LEU A 68 -13.49 -1.39 19.28
CA LEU A 68 -12.79 -2.36 20.09
C LEU A 68 -11.30 -2.06 20.09
N PHE A 69 -10.69 -2.28 21.23
CA PHE A 69 -9.26 -2.13 21.44
C PHE A 69 -8.70 -3.41 22.06
N LEU A 70 -7.45 -3.70 21.72
CA LEU A 70 -6.68 -4.77 22.30
C LEU A 70 -5.52 -4.19 23.09
N LEU A 71 -5.44 -4.54 24.38
CA LEU A 71 -4.22 -4.43 25.16
C LEU A 71 -3.57 -5.81 25.25
N SER A 72 -2.39 -5.95 24.63
CA SER A 72 -1.64 -7.20 24.55
C SER A 72 -0.27 -7.03 25.20
N ALA A 73 0.19 -8.03 25.94
CA ALA A 73 1.54 -8.05 26.49
C ALA A 73 2.23 -9.40 26.21
N GLY A 74 3.56 -9.35 26.17
CA GLY A 74 4.45 -10.51 26.08
C GLY A 74 5.84 -10.17 26.62
N ARG A 75 6.60 -11.18 27.04
CA ARG A 75 7.97 -10.98 27.57
C ARG A 75 8.93 -10.67 26.43
N GLY A 76 9.67 -9.56 26.54
CA GLY A 76 10.58 -9.08 25.51
C GLY A 76 9.87 -8.62 24.23
N ILE A 77 10.62 -7.97 23.33
CA ILE A 77 10.09 -7.34 22.11
C ILE A 77 9.41 -8.38 21.20
N ASN A 78 10.13 -9.46 20.88
CA ASN A 78 9.62 -10.53 20.01
C ASN A 78 8.40 -11.23 20.60
N GLY A 79 8.41 -11.47 21.92
CA GLY A 79 7.28 -12.07 22.63
C GLY A 79 6.05 -11.15 22.61
N GLY A 80 6.24 -9.84 22.81
CA GLY A 80 5.18 -8.84 22.71
C GLY A 80 4.49 -8.82 21.35
N PHE A 81 5.25 -8.69 20.26
CA PHE A 81 4.70 -8.73 18.90
C PHE A 81 4.04 -10.06 18.56
N THR A 82 4.66 -11.19 18.94
CA THR A 82 4.10 -12.52 18.69
C THR A 82 2.75 -12.68 19.40
N ALA A 83 2.66 -12.24 20.65
CA ALA A 83 1.44 -12.35 21.45
C ALA A 83 0.34 -11.43 20.91
N TRP A 84 0.67 -10.21 20.49
CA TRP A 84 -0.26 -9.30 19.83
C TRP A 84 -0.77 -9.87 18.50
N GLY A 85 0.13 -10.31 17.62
CA GLY A 85 -0.24 -10.90 16.32
C GLY A 85 -1.13 -12.13 16.45
N LYS A 86 -0.87 -13.02 17.42
CA LYS A 86 -1.75 -14.18 17.71
C LYS A 86 -3.17 -13.76 18.07
N ARG A 87 -3.32 -12.70 18.87
CA ARG A 87 -4.64 -12.17 19.28
C ARG A 87 -5.37 -11.50 18.12
N MET A 88 -4.66 -10.73 17.29
CA MET A 88 -5.23 -10.14 16.07
C MET A 88 -5.73 -11.23 15.09
N LEU A 89 -4.95 -12.29 14.88
CA LEU A 89 -5.35 -13.42 14.04
C LEU A 89 -6.57 -14.16 14.63
N ALA A 90 -6.58 -14.40 15.94
CA ALA A 90 -7.72 -15.02 16.61
C ALA A 90 -9.00 -14.17 16.49
N PHE A 91 -8.91 -12.85 16.66
CA PHE A 91 -10.05 -11.94 16.49
C PHE A 91 -10.58 -11.92 15.05
N THR A 92 -9.68 -11.85 14.08
CA THR A 92 -10.07 -11.79 12.65
C THR A 92 -10.44 -13.16 12.06
N GLY A 93 -10.21 -14.25 12.79
CA GLY A 93 -10.36 -15.62 12.29
C GLY A 93 -9.37 -15.98 11.17
N LYS A 94 -8.36 -15.12 10.89
CA LYS A 94 -7.40 -15.36 9.82
C LYS A 94 -6.31 -16.34 10.29
N PRO A 95 -5.88 -17.28 9.44
CA PRO A 95 -4.67 -18.04 9.70
C PRO A 95 -3.45 -17.12 9.57
N ARG A 96 -2.33 -17.55 10.15
CA ARG A 96 -1.04 -16.92 9.85
C ARG A 96 -0.76 -17.09 8.34
N ALA A 97 -0.36 -16.01 7.68
CA ALA A 97 0.02 -16.09 6.28
C ALA A 97 1.23 -17.02 6.12
N ASP A 98 1.20 -17.84 5.08
CA ASP A 98 2.36 -18.61 4.65
C ASP A 98 3.33 -17.67 3.93
N MET A 99 4.55 -17.57 4.45
CA MET A 99 5.59 -16.67 3.94
C MET A 99 6.13 -17.10 2.57
N TYR A 100 5.77 -18.29 2.09
CA TYR A 100 6.15 -18.78 0.77
C TYR A 100 4.98 -18.83 -0.21
N LYS A 101 3.82 -18.29 0.17
CA LYS A 101 2.59 -18.39 -0.62
C LYS A 101 2.68 -17.65 -1.96
N ASP A 102 3.34 -16.50 -1.99
CA ASP A 102 3.43 -15.65 -3.16
C ASP A 102 4.89 -15.36 -3.56
N ALA A 103 5.08 -14.95 -4.81
CA ALA A 103 6.40 -14.73 -5.39
C ALA A 103 7.18 -13.62 -4.67
N THR A 104 6.50 -12.60 -4.14
CA THR A 104 7.15 -11.42 -3.56
C THR A 104 7.77 -11.71 -2.20
N HIS A 105 7.20 -12.66 -1.44
CA HIS A 105 7.77 -13.12 -0.17
C HIS A 105 8.69 -14.34 -0.30
N SER A 106 8.48 -15.18 -1.32
CA SER A 106 9.22 -16.45 -1.48
C SER A 106 10.53 -16.32 -2.27
N THR A 107 10.75 -15.21 -2.98
CA THR A 107 11.91 -15.05 -3.88
C THR A 107 12.60 -13.69 -3.71
N ILE A 108 13.83 -13.58 -4.22
CA ILE A 108 14.54 -12.30 -4.31
C ILE A 108 13.91 -11.49 -5.45
N GLY A 109 13.58 -10.21 -5.17
CA GLY A 109 12.99 -9.30 -6.15
C GLY A 109 13.98 -8.31 -6.76
N PHE A 110 13.76 -7.92 -8.01
CA PHE A 110 14.43 -6.78 -8.63
C PHE A 110 13.45 -5.59 -8.72
N TRP A 111 13.78 -4.46 -8.08
CA TRP A 111 12.86 -3.33 -7.94
C TRP A 111 13.35 -2.10 -8.68
N THR A 112 12.41 -1.36 -9.28
CA THR A 112 12.69 -0.11 -10.03
C THR A 112 12.13 1.14 -9.33
N ASP A 113 11.88 1.00 -8.03
CA ASP A 113 11.33 2.00 -7.11
C ASP A 113 12.30 3.14 -6.81
N ASN A 114 11.80 4.19 -6.17
CA ASN A 114 12.50 5.39 -5.77
C ASN A 114 13.83 5.11 -5.05
N GLY A 115 14.88 5.77 -5.53
CA GLY A 115 16.27 5.51 -5.13
C GLY A 115 16.96 4.40 -5.95
N GLY A 116 16.23 3.65 -6.76
CA GLY A 116 16.75 2.66 -7.69
C GLY A 116 17.35 3.27 -8.96
N TYR A 117 18.33 2.57 -9.56
CA TYR A 117 19.02 3.04 -10.78
C TYR A 117 18.08 3.21 -11.99
N TYR A 118 17.04 2.37 -12.07
CA TYR A 118 16.07 2.38 -13.16
C TYR A 118 14.75 3.09 -12.80
N HIS A 119 14.75 3.93 -11.75
CA HIS A 119 13.58 4.73 -11.41
C HIS A 119 13.49 5.97 -12.30
N TYR A 120 12.44 6.08 -13.13
CA TYR A 120 12.29 7.13 -14.16
C TYR A 120 13.51 7.32 -15.07
N ALA A 121 14.29 6.25 -15.26
CA ALA A 121 15.51 6.24 -16.06
C ALA A 121 15.67 4.88 -16.75
N THR A 122 15.89 4.89 -18.06
CA THR A 122 16.24 3.70 -18.85
C THR A 122 17.75 3.41 -18.82
N GLY A 123 18.51 4.16 -18.02
CA GLY A 123 19.96 4.05 -17.92
C GLY A 123 20.68 4.64 -19.13
N ASP A 124 21.76 3.99 -19.56
CA ASP A 124 22.56 4.40 -20.72
C ASP A 124 21.78 4.15 -22.02
N GLN A 125 21.59 5.20 -22.84
CA GLN A 125 20.80 5.17 -24.07
C GLN A 125 21.27 4.12 -25.10
N LYS A 126 22.49 3.60 -25.00
CA LYS A 126 22.94 2.47 -25.83
C LYS A 126 22.13 1.19 -25.61
N TRP A 127 21.45 1.05 -24.46
CA TRP A 127 20.60 -0.09 -24.14
C TRP A 127 19.18 0.06 -24.68
N GLY A 128 18.79 1.25 -25.14
CA GLY A 128 17.46 1.53 -25.65
C GLY A 128 16.95 2.88 -25.15
N SER A 129 15.87 3.34 -25.77
CA SER A 129 15.18 4.58 -25.39
C SER A 129 13.92 4.34 -24.56
N THR A 130 13.43 3.11 -24.50
CA THR A 130 12.23 2.72 -23.73
C THR A 130 12.53 1.60 -22.73
N TYR A 131 11.67 1.43 -21.72
CA TYR A 131 11.79 0.30 -20.79
C TYR A 131 11.53 -1.04 -21.49
N GLU A 132 10.67 -1.08 -22.51
CA GLU A 132 10.44 -2.28 -23.31
C GLU A 132 11.72 -2.83 -23.95
N GLU A 133 12.62 -1.95 -24.40
CA GLU A 133 13.90 -2.32 -24.99
C GLU A 133 14.96 -2.69 -23.93
N VAL A 134 14.95 -1.99 -22.81
CA VAL A 134 16.01 -2.08 -21.78
C VAL A 134 15.80 -3.26 -20.85
N LEU A 135 14.58 -3.48 -20.34
CA LEU A 135 14.32 -4.50 -19.31
C LEU A 135 14.70 -5.92 -19.72
N PRO A 136 14.45 -6.40 -20.97
CA PRO A 136 14.91 -7.72 -21.39
C PRO A 136 16.44 -7.86 -21.35
N LYS A 137 17.18 -6.78 -21.61
CA LYS A 137 18.65 -6.78 -21.56
C LYS A 137 19.17 -6.77 -20.13
N VAL A 138 18.50 -6.03 -19.24
CA VAL A 138 18.76 -6.08 -17.79
C VAL A 138 18.53 -7.50 -17.28
N LYS A 139 17.47 -8.17 -17.73
CA LYS A 139 17.18 -9.54 -17.35
C LYS A 139 18.27 -10.49 -17.83
N ALA A 140 18.64 -10.41 -19.11
CA ALA A 140 19.72 -11.23 -19.66
C ALA A 140 21.05 -11.02 -18.91
N TYR A 141 21.34 -9.79 -18.48
CA TYR A 141 22.50 -9.49 -17.64
C TYR A 141 22.40 -10.16 -16.25
N HIS A 142 21.26 -10.04 -15.57
CA HIS A 142 21.04 -10.72 -14.29
C HIS A 142 21.12 -12.25 -14.40
N ASP A 143 20.54 -12.83 -15.46
CA ASP A 143 20.61 -14.25 -15.75
C ASP A 143 22.06 -14.70 -15.97
N ALA A 144 22.86 -13.91 -16.70
CA ALA A 144 24.28 -14.20 -16.93
C ALA A 144 25.14 -14.10 -15.66
N LEU A 145 24.76 -13.23 -14.70
CA LEU A 145 25.36 -13.18 -13.37
C LEU A 145 24.91 -14.34 -12.46
N GLY A 146 23.88 -15.09 -12.85
CA GLY A 146 23.31 -16.16 -12.05
C GLY A 146 22.52 -15.68 -10.82
N VAL A 147 22.03 -14.43 -10.83
CA VAL A 147 21.20 -13.91 -9.73
C VAL A 147 19.74 -14.34 -9.95
N PRO A 148 19.14 -15.15 -9.06
CA PRO A 148 17.83 -15.74 -9.28
C PRO A 148 16.70 -14.79 -8.87
N PHE A 149 16.55 -13.66 -9.57
CA PHE A 149 15.40 -12.77 -9.35
C PHE A 149 14.10 -13.48 -9.75
N GLY A 150 13.26 -13.79 -8.75
CA GLY A 150 12.02 -14.54 -8.95
C GLY A 150 10.81 -13.65 -9.23
N HIS A 151 10.92 -12.34 -9.06
CA HIS A 151 9.91 -11.36 -9.43
C HIS A 151 10.55 -9.99 -9.66
N TRP A 152 9.87 -9.14 -10.44
CA TRP A 152 10.33 -7.78 -10.75
C TRP A 152 9.27 -6.78 -10.31
N GLN A 153 9.67 -5.58 -9.89
CA GLN A 153 8.75 -4.48 -9.58
C GLN A 153 8.87 -3.37 -10.61
N PHE A 154 7.74 -2.96 -11.15
CA PHE A 154 7.58 -1.81 -12.01
C PHE A 154 6.96 -0.68 -11.20
N ASP A 155 7.78 0.34 -10.96
CA ASP A 155 7.33 1.51 -10.25
C ASP A 155 6.38 2.38 -11.10
N SER A 156 5.94 3.48 -10.53
CA SER A 156 5.03 4.47 -11.05
C SER A 156 5.36 5.11 -12.41
N TRP A 157 6.44 4.70 -13.09
CA TRP A 157 6.80 5.23 -14.40
C TRP A 157 5.92 4.66 -15.53
N PHE A 158 5.39 3.43 -15.45
CA PHE A 158 4.80 2.75 -16.63
C PHE A 158 3.40 3.20 -17.11
N TYR A 159 2.70 4.05 -16.37
CA TYR A 159 1.31 4.41 -16.65
C TYR A 159 1.05 5.93 -16.70
N PRO A 160 0.02 6.38 -17.45
CA PRO A 160 -0.38 7.79 -17.50
C PRO A 160 -0.74 8.42 -16.15
N LYS A 161 -0.24 9.63 -15.93
CA LYS A 161 -0.52 10.46 -14.74
C LYS A 161 -0.79 11.90 -15.13
N ASP A 162 -1.51 12.62 -14.28
CA ASP A 162 -1.66 14.07 -14.38
C ASP A 162 -0.68 14.84 -13.48
N GLY A 163 -0.81 16.17 -13.42
CA GLY A 163 -0.14 16.99 -12.39
C GLY A 163 1.35 17.22 -12.60
N GLY A 164 1.94 16.61 -13.63
CA GLY A 164 3.39 16.59 -13.83
C GLY A 164 4.08 15.62 -12.86
N VAL A 165 5.20 15.06 -13.27
CA VAL A 165 6.07 14.25 -12.41
C VAL A 165 7.40 14.99 -12.29
N ASP A 166 7.75 15.36 -11.07
CA ASP A 166 9.00 16.03 -10.74
C ASP A 166 10.19 15.09 -11.01
N PRO A 167 11.39 15.64 -11.30
CA PRO A 167 12.61 14.87 -11.35
C PRO A 167 12.79 14.05 -10.05
N GLY A 168 12.93 12.72 -10.18
CA GLY A 168 12.95 11.81 -9.04
C GLY A 168 11.60 11.21 -8.66
N GLY A 169 10.56 11.39 -9.49
CA GLY A 169 9.29 10.66 -9.38
C GLY A 169 8.27 11.29 -8.44
N GLY A 170 8.49 12.50 -7.92
CA GLY A 170 7.49 13.19 -7.09
C GLY A 170 6.28 13.67 -7.88
N GLY A 171 5.09 13.65 -7.28
CA GLY A 171 3.91 14.37 -7.81
C GLY A 171 3.15 13.67 -8.95
N GLY A 172 1.90 14.09 -9.17
CA GLY A 172 1.01 13.52 -10.18
C GLY A 172 0.21 12.30 -9.71
N ALA A 173 -1.04 12.21 -10.19
CA ALA A 173 -2.01 11.18 -9.81
C ALA A 173 -2.41 10.32 -11.01
N VAL A 174 -2.86 9.09 -10.77
CA VAL A 174 -3.16 8.12 -11.82
C VAL A 174 -4.38 8.57 -12.61
N THR A 175 -4.22 8.84 -13.91
CA THR A 175 -5.36 9.12 -14.79
C THR A 175 -5.88 7.85 -15.43
N ASN A 176 -4.98 6.94 -15.79
CA ASN A 176 -5.31 5.69 -16.43
C ASN A 176 -4.20 4.69 -16.09
N TRP A 177 -4.53 3.54 -15.53
CA TRP A 177 -3.56 2.51 -15.14
C TRP A 177 -3.43 1.51 -16.30
N THR A 178 -2.81 1.98 -17.37
CA THR A 178 -2.56 1.22 -18.61
C THR A 178 -1.10 1.36 -18.99
N ALA A 179 -0.61 0.46 -19.86
CA ALA A 179 0.74 0.55 -20.39
C ALA A 179 0.87 1.85 -21.18
N ASP A 180 1.75 2.77 -20.75
CA ASP A 180 2.06 3.97 -21.51
C ASP A 180 2.76 3.57 -22.82
N PRO A 181 2.21 3.88 -24.02
CA PRO A 181 2.80 3.48 -25.28
C PRO A 181 4.18 4.07 -25.56
N SER A 182 4.57 5.16 -24.87
CA SER A 182 5.93 5.70 -24.95
C SER A 182 6.96 4.87 -24.19
N ILE A 183 6.49 4.00 -23.29
CA ILE A 183 7.31 3.14 -22.41
C ILE A 183 7.24 1.69 -22.87
N PHE A 184 6.03 1.22 -23.19
CA PHE A 184 5.70 -0.11 -23.69
C PHE A 184 4.89 -0.02 -24.99
N PRO A 185 5.53 0.28 -26.14
CA PRO A 185 4.86 0.40 -27.44
C PRO A 185 4.01 -0.80 -27.83
N HIS A 186 4.38 -2.01 -27.40
CA HIS A 186 3.66 -3.25 -27.67
C HIS A 186 2.80 -3.74 -26.48
N GLY A 187 2.71 -2.93 -25.43
CA GLY A 187 1.88 -3.17 -24.24
C GLY A 187 2.43 -4.22 -23.27
N MET A 188 1.72 -4.39 -22.16
CA MET A 188 2.21 -5.19 -21.02
C MET A 188 2.34 -6.69 -21.32
N ALA A 189 1.47 -7.26 -22.16
CA ALA A 189 1.56 -8.68 -22.51
C ALA A 189 2.86 -9.00 -23.28
N TYR A 190 3.32 -8.06 -24.12
CA TYR A 190 4.58 -8.22 -24.87
C TYR A 190 5.79 -8.22 -23.93
N ILE A 191 5.88 -7.23 -23.03
CA ILE A 191 7.01 -7.19 -22.09
C ILE A 191 6.96 -8.38 -21.11
N GLN A 192 5.77 -8.84 -20.72
CA GLN A 192 5.64 -10.04 -19.89
C GLN A 192 6.17 -11.30 -20.60
N ASP A 193 5.91 -11.48 -21.90
CA ASP A 193 6.49 -12.57 -22.70
C ASP A 193 8.02 -12.54 -22.70
N LYS A 194 8.62 -11.33 -22.74
CA LYS A 194 10.08 -11.17 -22.71
C LYS A 194 10.69 -11.43 -21.34
N LEU A 195 10.02 -11.04 -20.27
CA LEU A 195 10.56 -11.16 -18.92
C LEU A 195 10.26 -12.52 -18.28
N GLY A 196 9.08 -13.09 -18.52
CA GLY A 196 8.72 -14.42 -18.05
C GLY A 196 8.73 -14.61 -16.53
N VAL A 197 8.68 -13.52 -15.75
CA VAL A 197 8.66 -13.53 -14.28
C VAL A 197 7.42 -12.81 -13.77
N PRO A 198 6.91 -13.15 -12.57
CA PRO A 198 5.91 -12.36 -11.86
C PRO A 198 6.31 -10.89 -11.75
N ILE A 199 5.34 -9.99 -11.95
CA ILE A 199 5.54 -8.54 -11.84
C ILE A 199 4.72 -7.98 -10.67
N VAL A 200 5.37 -7.17 -9.84
CA VAL A 200 4.76 -6.26 -8.87
C VAL A 200 4.58 -4.92 -9.57
N MET A 201 3.39 -4.33 -9.48
CA MET A 201 3.12 -3.09 -10.21
C MET A 201 2.54 -2.04 -9.29
N HIS A 202 3.23 -0.90 -9.28
CA HIS A 202 2.92 0.26 -8.47
C HIS A 202 1.63 0.97 -8.93
N ASN A 203 0.90 1.55 -7.99
CA ASN A 203 -0.15 2.53 -8.21
C ASN A 203 -0.03 3.70 -7.21
N ARG A 204 -0.33 4.93 -7.67
CA ARG A 204 -0.39 6.13 -6.81
C ARG A 204 -1.83 6.39 -6.35
N GLN A 205 -2.08 7.54 -5.76
CA GLN A 205 -3.45 8.05 -5.60
C GLN A 205 -4.15 8.18 -6.96
N TRP A 206 -5.45 7.91 -6.98
CA TRP A 206 -6.28 8.10 -8.16
C TRP A 206 -6.54 9.58 -8.43
N SER A 207 -6.36 10.01 -9.68
CA SER A 207 -6.65 11.39 -10.08
C SER A 207 -8.15 11.66 -10.05
N PRO A 208 -8.58 12.85 -9.60
CA PRO A 208 -9.93 13.37 -9.80
C PRO A 208 -10.38 13.45 -11.28
N ARG A 209 -9.42 13.36 -12.20
CA ARG A 209 -9.64 13.39 -13.65
C ARG A 209 -9.49 12.02 -14.30
N SER A 210 -9.35 10.95 -13.50
CA SER A 210 -9.15 9.60 -14.00
C SER A 210 -10.24 9.16 -14.98
N ASP A 211 -9.83 8.41 -16.00
CA ASP A 211 -10.74 7.85 -16.98
C ASP A 211 -11.74 6.88 -16.33
N TYR A 212 -11.37 6.22 -15.22
CA TYR A 212 -12.25 5.35 -14.45
C TYR A 212 -13.41 6.09 -13.76
N ILE A 213 -13.29 7.41 -13.57
CA ILE A 213 -14.39 8.24 -13.03
C ILE A 213 -15.38 8.60 -14.14
N LYS A 214 -14.87 8.82 -15.37
CA LYS A 214 -15.65 9.37 -16.48
C LYS A 214 -16.32 8.29 -17.32
N ASN A 215 -15.65 7.15 -17.49
CA ASN A 215 -15.97 6.19 -18.54
C ASN A 215 -16.47 4.85 -17.99
N GLU A 216 -16.41 4.63 -16.68
CA GLU A 216 -16.75 3.37 -16.03
C GLU A 216 -17.95 3.54 -15.09
N PRO A 217 -18.70 2.47 -14.76
CA PRO A 217 -19.96 2.56 -14.03
C PRO A 217 -19.79 2.75 -12.51
N PHE A 218 -18.60 3.12 -12.03
CA PHE A 218 -18.31 3.28 -10.61
C PHE A 218 -18.57 4.71 -10.15
N GLU A 219 -19.18 4.86 -9.00
CA GLU A 219 -19.26 6.14 -8.32
C GLU A 219 -17.98 6.41 -7.52
N TRP A 220 -17.59 7.69 -7.40
CA TRP A 220 -16.35 8.09 -6.75
C TRP A 220 -16.56 9.24 -5.78
N TYR A 221 -15.93 9.14 -4.60
CA TYR A 221 -15.62 10.32 -3.80
C TYR A 221 -14.46 11.05 -4.46
N THR A 222 -14.72 12.25 -4.96
CA THR A 222 -13.73 13.04 -5.70
C THR A 222 -13.50 14.36 -4.97
N ASP A 223 -12.26 14.60 -4.58
CA ASP A 223 -11.82 15.88 -4.01
C ASP A 223 -10.73 16.50 -4.90
N ARG A 224 -10.17 17.63 -4.49
CA ARG A 224 -9.31 18.46 -5.35
C ARG A 224 -8.11 17.72 -5.95
N LYS A 225 -7.49 16.79 -5.22
CA LYS A 225 -6.23 16.14 -5.62
C LYS A 225 -6.28 14.62 -5.73
N ALA A 226 -7.28 13.98 -5.17
CA ALA A 226 -7.42 12.53 -5.19
C ALA A 226 -8.89 12.13 -5.27
N ALA A 227 -9.12 10.88 -5.66
CA ALA A 227 -10.43 10.25 -5.65
C ALA A 227 -10.33 8.83 -5.10
N VAL A 228 -11.43 8.31 -4.55
CA VAL A 228 -11.58 6.88 -4.24
C VAL A 228 -12.97 6.40 -4.63
N PRO A 229 -13.13 5.17 -5.12
CA PRO A 229 -14.44 4.62 -5.46
C PRO A 229 -15.32 4.52 -4.21
N VAL A 230 -16.63 4.75 -4.39
CA VAL A 230 -17.65 4.59 -3.34
C VAL A 230 -17.80 3.12 -2.95
N ASP A 231 -17.68 2.21 -3.93
CA ASP A 231 -17.58 0.77 -3.73
C ASP A 231 -16.19 0.27 -4.18
N PRO A 232 -15.18 0.31 -3.30
CA PRO A 232 -13.84 -0.18 -3.59
C PRO A 232 -13.80 -1.65 -4.00
N HIS A 233 -14.68 -2.49 -3.43
CA HIS A 233 -14.66 -3.92 -3.73
C HIS A 233 -15.12 -4.18 -5.16
N ALA A 234 -16.24 -3.58 -5.58
CA ALA A 234 -16.73 -3.69 -6.95
C ALA A 234 -15.71 -3.14 -7.96
N PHE A 235 -15.12 -1.98 -7.67
CA PHE A 235 -14.10 -1.37 -8.52
C PHE A 235 -12.89 -2.31 -8.69
N PHE A 236 -12.25 -2.75 -7.61
CA PHE A 236 -11.04 -3.57 -7.71
C PHE A 236 -11.30 -4.95 -8.33
N MET A 237 -12.48 -5.55 -8.08
CA MET A 237 -12.89 -6.80 -8.73
C MET A 237 -13.01 -6.67 -10.24
N TRP A 238 -13.51 -5.54 -10.73
CA TRP A 238 -13.57 -5.26 -12.16
C TRP A 238 -12.18 -4.87 -12.70
N PHE A 239 -11.47 -4.02 -11.98
CA PHE A 239 -10.17 -3.47 -12.36
C PHE A 239 -9.18 -4.59 -12.64
N PHE A 240 -8.98 -5.51 -11.68
CA PHE A 240 -8.02 -6.62 -11.80
C PHE A 240 -8.33 -7.61 -12.93
N LYS A 241 -9.57 -7.68 -13.42
CA LYS A 241 -9.91 -8.49 -14.59
C LYS A 241 -9.36 -7.90 -15.90
N GLN A 242 -9.06 -6.61 -15.93
CA GLN A 242 -8.55 -5.93 -17.12
C GLN A 242 -7.04 -6.13 -17.33
N GLN A 243 -6.32 -6.74 -16.36
CA GLN A 243 -4.87 -6.93 -16.41
C GLN A 243 -4.43 -8.33 -16.85
N GLN A 244 -5.31 -9.08 -17.52
CA GLN A 244 -4.95 -10.41 -18.00
C GLN A 244 -3.71 -10.35 -18.93
N GLY A 245 -2.74 -11.24 -18.70
CA GLY A 245 -1.50 -11.31 -19.49
C GLY A 245 -0.38 -10.39 -19.02
N TRP A 246 -0.61 -9.53 -18.02
CA TRP A 246 0.43 -8.61 -17.50
C TRP A 246 1.45 -9.29 -16.59
N GLY A 247 1.22 -10.55 -16.19
CA GLY A 247 2.03 -11.20 -15.16
C GLY A 247 1.90 -10.57 -13.77
N LEU A 248 0.85 -9.76 -13.55
CA LEU A 248 0.59 -9.07 -12.30
C LEU A 248 0.42 -10.08 -11.16
N SER A 249 1.35 -10.05 -10.22
CA SER A 249 1.38 -10.92 -9.04
C SER A 249 1.09 -10.18 -7.73
N MET A 250 1.43 -8.88 -7.70
CA MET A 250 1.08 -7.99 -6.61
C MET A 250 0.77 -6.61 -7.16
N TYR A 251 -0.35 -6.06 -6.72
CA TYR A 251 -0.68 -4.66 -6.90
C TYR A 251 -0.18 -3.86 -5.70
N GLU A 252 0.76 -2.97 -5.94
CA GLU A 252 1.37 -2.12 -4.93
C GLU A 252 0.62 -0.79 -4.88
N GLN A 253 -0.35 -0.66 -3.97
CA GLN A 253 -1.02 0.63 -3.72
C GLN A 253 -0.15 1.50 -2.80
N ASP A 254 0.45 2.54 -3.37
CA ASP A 254 1.18 3.57 -2.63
C ASP A 254 0.35 4.88 -2.56
N TRP A 255 0.90 5.93 -1.95
CA TRP A 255 0.29 7.26 -1.80
C TRP A 255 -1.06 7.25 -1.07
N MET A 256 -1.36 6.19 -0.33
CA MET A 256 -2.58 6.07 0.48
C MET A 256 -2.70 7.17 1.54
N CYS A 257 -1.58 7.71 2.01
CA CYS A 257 -1.55 8.88 2.89
C CYS A 257 -2.15 10.10 2.18
N THR A 258 -1.75 10.34 0.93
CA THR A 258 -2.30 11.42 0.10
C THR A 258 -3.78 11.22 -0.17
N GLU A 259 -4.21 10.00 -0.50
CA GLU A 259 -5.64 9.70 -0.65
C GLU A 259 -6.41 10.01 0.64
N TYR A 260 -5.91 9.53 1.78
CA TYR A 260 -6.54 9.77 3.08
C TYR A 260 -6.64 11.26 3.42
N ASP A 261 -5.58 12.03 3.19
CA ASP A 261 -5.56 13.46 3.53
C ASP A 261 -6.45 14.28 2.58
N GLU A 262 -6.41 13.97 1.28
CA GLU A 262 -7.06 14.76 0.24
C GLU A 262 -8.54 14.38 0.03
N VAL A 263 -8.94 13.12 0.28
CA VAL A 263 -10.35 12.71 0.18
C VAL A 263 -11.04 12.83 1.53
N SER A 264 -11.85 13.89 1.67
CA SER A 264 -12.60 14.23 2.88
C SER A 264 -13.47 13.09 3.42
N ALA A 265 -14.04 12.27 2.54
CA ALA A 265 -14.87 11.13 2.94
C ALA A 265 -14.08 10.09 3.76
N LEU A 266 -12.79 9.85 3.46
CA LEU A 266 -11.95 8.91 4.23
C LEU A 266 -11.70 9.39 5.67
N ARG A 267 -11.70 10.70 5.88
CA ARG A 267 -11.49 11.34 7.20
C ARG A 267 -12.78 11.58 7.98
N THR A 268 -13.92 11.68 7.32
CA THR A 268 -15.19 12.01 7.97
C THR A 268 -16.07 10.79 8.20
N ASN A 269 -15.94 9.76 7.37
CA ASN A 269 -16.64 8.50 7.52
C ASN A 269 -15.83 7.52 8.39
N LEU A 270 -16.48 6.84 9.33
CA LEU A 270 -15.84 5.90 10.25
C LEU A 270 -15.42 4.59 9.59
N SER A 271 -16.08 4.18 8.50
CA SER A 271 -15.89 2.86 7.89
C SER A 271 -15.23 2.92 6.52
N LEU A 272 -15.27 4.07 5.82
CA LEU A 272 -14.83 4.14 4.42
C LEU A 272 -13.35 3.79 4.22
N ALA A 273 -12.46 4.27 5.09
CA ALA A 273 -11.03 3.97 4.97
C ALA A 273 -10.72 2.48 5.18
N ASP A 274 -11.51 1.79 5.99
CA ASP A 274 -11.44 0.33 6.12
C ASP A 274 -12.00 -0.37 4.86
N LEU A 275 -13.14 0.10 4.33
CA LEU A 275 -13.72 -0.41 3.08
C LEU A 275 -12.76 -0.24 1.90
N TRP A 276 -12.02 0.86 1.84
CA TRP A 276 -10.96 1.11 0.86
C TRP A 276 -9.89 0.01 0.90
N LEU A 277 -9.32 -0.24 2.08
CA LEU A 277 -8.31 -1.29 2.29
C LEU A 277 -8.87 -2.70 2.04
N HIS A 278 -10.14 -2.94 2.39
CA HIS A 278 -10.79 -4.22 2.16
C HIS A 278 -11.09 -4.46 0.67
N GLY A 279 -11.45 -3.43 -0.08
CA GLY A 279 -11.67 -3.52 -1.52
C GLY A 279 -10.42 -3.97 -2.27
N LEU A 280 -9.27 -3.37 -1.95
CA LEU A 280 -7.96 -3.73 -2.51
C LEU A 280 -7.61 -5.22 -2.32
N ARG A 281 -7.99 -5.80 -1.18
CA ARG A 281 -7.77 -7.22 -0.87
C ARG A 281 -8.61 -8.16 -1.75
N GLY A 282 -9.70 -7.66 -2.32
CA GLY A 282 -10.74 -8.47 -2.95
C GLY A 282 -10.42 -8.97 -4.36
N GLY A 283 -9.31 -8.56 -4.98
CA GLY A 283 -8.96 -8.99 -6.34
C GLY A 283 -8.91 -10.52 -6.50
N PRO A 284 -9.14 -11.05 -7.71
CA PRO A 284 -9.01 -12.47 -7.97
C PRO A 284 -7.59 -12.93 -7.62
N GLY A 285 -7.49 -13.75 -6.58
CA GLY A 285 -6.28 -14.50 -6.25
C GLY A 285 -6.18 -15.80 -7.01
#